data_AF-V5H886-F1
#
_entry.id   AF-V5H886-F1
#
_cell.length_a   1.000
_cell.length_b   1.000
_cell.length_c   1.000
_cell.angle_alpha   90.00
_cell.angle_beta   90.00
_cell.angle_gamma   90.00
#
_symmetry.space_group_name_H-M   'P 1'
#
loop_
_entity.id
_entity.type
_entity.pdbx_description
1 polymer ?
#
loop_
_entity_poly.entity_id
_entity_poly.type
_entity_poly.pdbx_seq_one_letter_code
_entity_poly.pdbx_strand_id
1 'polypeptide(L)' 'MQHGPLQLFHLFLKHGLALAQYSSREEAAKAQSALHNCILSNTTMLAYIPSEAEVAQFLQLAQGAQQGP' A
#
# COMPACT_ATOMS: atom_id res chain seq x y z
N MET A 1 -5.57 -11.85 12.63
CA MET A 1 -6.30 -10.65 12.18
C MET A 1 -5.82 -10.32 10.77
N GLN A 2 -6.37 -10.97 9.76
CA GLN A 2 -5.98 -10.76 8.36
C GLN A 2 -7.04 -9.86 7.73
N HIS A 3 -6.63 -8.71 7.19
CA HIS A 3 -7.51 -7.62 6.75
C HIS A 3 -8.28 -7.93 5.45
N GLY A 4 -8.38 -9.21 5.07
CA GLY A 4 -8.91 -9.69 3.79
C GLY A 4 -7.83 -10.27 2.87
N PRO A 5 -8.22 -10.99 1.81
CA PRO A 5 -7.30 -11.50 0.80
C PRO A 5 -6.69 -10.34 0.00
N LEU A 6 -5.36 -10.34 -0.07
CA LEU A 6 -4.57 -9.39 -0.84
C LEU A 6 -4.49 -9.85 -2.29
N GLN A 7 -4.86 -8.98 -3.22
CA GLN A 7 -4.81 -9.26 -4.66
C GLN A 7 -3.45 -8.88 -5.25
N LEU A 8 -2.91 -7.74 -4.82
CA LEU A 8 -1.66 -7.21 -5.36
C LEU A 8 -0.92 -6.41 -4.30
N PHE A 9 0.41 -6.49 -4.35
CA PHE A 9 1.31 -5.82 -3.41
C PHE A 9 2.56 -5.34 -4.13
N HIS A 10 2.80 -4.04 -4.09
CA HIS A 10 4.03 -3.42 -4.60
C HIS A 10 4.75 -2.70 -3.47
N LEU A 11 6.05 -2.93 -3.39
CA LEU A 11 6.91 -2.31 -2.39
C LEU A 11 7.89 -1.34 -3.07
N PHE A 12 7.84 -0.09 -2.65
CA PHE A 12 8.70 0.98 -3.13
C PHE A 12 9.73 1.32 -2.07
N LEU A 13 10.69 0.42 -1.86
CA LEU A 13 11.70 0.54 -0.78
C LEU A 13 12.45 1.88 -0.81
N LYS A 14 12.82 2.36 -2.01
CA LYS A 14 13.51 3.65 -2.18
C LYS A 14 12.66 4.85 -1.71
N HIS A 15 11.34 4.71 -1.71
CA HIS A 15 10.40 5.77 -1.35
C HIS A 15 9.78 5.55 0.03
N GLY A 16 10.04 4.40 0.68
CA GLY A 16 9.42 4.04 1.97
C GLY A 16 7.91 3.82 1.89
N LEU A 17 7.39 3.38 0.73
CA LEU A 17 5.95 3.22 0.49
C LEU A 17 5.61 1.78 0.07
N ALA A 18 4.37 1.38 0.32
CA ALA A 18 3.80 0.13 -0.19
C ALA A 18 2.39 0.39 -0.72
N LEU A 19 2.07 -0.21 -1.86
CA LEU A 19 0.74 -0.22 -2.45
C LEU A 19 0.14 -1.62 -2.30
N ALA A 20 -1.03 -1.72 -1.67
CA ALA A 20 -1.73 -2.96 -1.40
C ALA A 20 -3.15 -2.88 -1.97
N GLN A 21 -3.51 -3.83 -2.84
CA GLN A 21 -4.86 -3.95 -3.41
C GLN A 21 -5.58 -5.12 -2.73
N TYR A 22 -6.76 -4.86 -2.20
CA TYR A 22 -7.65 -5.85 -1.59
C TYR A 22 -8.82 -6.16 -2.53
N SER A 23 -9.52 -7.27 -2.27
CA SER A 23 -10.64 -7.71 -3.11
C SER A 23 -11.88 -6.82 -3.00
N SER A 24 -12.00 -6.06 -1.90
CA SER A 24 -13.12 -5.15 -1.67
C SER A 24 -12.67 -3.85 -0.99
N ARG A 25 -13.51 -2.81 -1.10
CA ARG A 25 -13.26 -1.52 -0.44
C ARG A 25 -13.34 -1.65 1.08
N GLU A 26 -14.22 -2.51 1.58
CA GLU A 26 -14.42 -2.77 3.00
C GLU A 26 -13.18 -3.40 3.63
N GLU A 27 -12.52 -4.32 2.91
CA GLU A 27 -11.26 -4.93 3.34
C GLU A 27 -10.10 -3.93 3.30
N ALA A 28 -10.01 -3.11 2.24
CA ALA A 28 -9.04 -2.04 2.17
C ALA A 28 -9.20 -1.03 3.33
N ALA A 29 -10.44 -0.67 3.69
CA ALA A 29 -10.72 0.22 4.81
C ALA A 29 -10.35 -0.40 6.17
N LYS A 30 -10.59 -1.71 6.36
CA LYS A 30 -10.14 -2.45 7.55
C LYS A 30 -8.62 -2.52 7.65
N ALA A 31 -7.93 -2.70 6.52
CA ALA A 31 -6.47 -2.69 6.47
C ALA A 31 -5.94 -1.29 6.81
N GLN A 32 -6.52 -0.25 6.21
CA GLN A 32 -6.15 1.13 6.46
C GLN A 32 -6.32 1.49 7.95
N SER A 33 -7.44 1.16 8.57
CA SER A 33 -7.66 1.48 10.00
C SER A 33 -6.73 0.71 10.95
N ALA A 34 -6.36 -0.53 10.59
CA ALA A 34 -5.42 -1.32 11.39
C ALA A 34 -3.96 -0.85 11.25
N LEU A 35 -3.58 -0.36 10.06
CA LEU A 35 -2.21 0.05 9.75
C LEU A 35 -1.96 1.54 10.05
N HIS A 36 -2.97 2.39 9.91
CA HIS A 36 -2.84 3.82 10.15
C HIS A 36 -2.50 4.08 11.63
N ASN A 37 -1.41 4.81 11.85
CA ASN A 37 -0.83 5.10 13.16
C ASN A 37 -0.32 3.87 13.92
N CYS A 38 -0.10 2.74 13.22
CA CYS A 38 0.59 1.62 13.80
C CYS A 38 2.07 1.99 14.01
N ILE A 39 2.53 1.92 15.26
CA ILE A 39 3.91 2.22 15.63
C ILE A 39 4.74 0.94 15.53
N LEU A 40 5.73 0.95 14.65
CA LEU A 40 6.73 -0.11 14.51
C LEU A 40 8.07 0.42 15.00
N SER A 41 8.40 0.10 16.26
CA SER A 41 9.62 0.52 16.95
C SER A 41 9.80 2.05 16.92
N ASN A 42 10.48 2.59 15.91
CA ASN A 42 10.77 4.00 15.73
C ASN A 42 10.00 4.68 14.58
N THR A 43 9.20 3.91 13.82
CA THR A 43 8.49 4.39 12.63
C THR A 43 6.99 4.34 12.85
N THR A 44 6.30 5.43 12.56
CA THR A 44 4.83 5.46 12.50
C THR A 44 4.40 5.13 11.08
N MET A 45 3.62 4.06 10.90
CA MET A 45 3.01 3.76 9.62
C MET A 45 1.83 4.71 9.35
N LEU A 46 1.85 5.31 8.17
CA LEU A 46 0.71 6.05 7.63
C LEU A 46 0.05 5.18 6.55
N ALA A 47 -1.23 4.89 6.76
CA ALA A 47 -2.06 4.22 5.77
C ALA A 47 -3.23 5.11 5.37
N TYR A 48 -3.49 5.17 4.07
CA TYR A 48 -4.63 5.88 3.50
C TYR A 48 -5.09 5.16 2.23
N ILE A 49 -6.31 5.47 1.78
CA ILE A 49 -6.83 4.96 0.50
C ILE A 49 -6.58 6.04 -0.55
N PRO A 50 -5.68 5.82 -1.53
CA PRO A 50 -5.39 6.80 -2.57
C PRO A 50 -6.56 6.95 -3.54
N SER A 51 -6.61 8.09 -4.21
CA SER A 51 -7.50 8.34 -5.35
C SER A 51 -7.04 7.55 -6.59
N GLU A 52 -7.92 7.40 -7.58
CA GLU A 52 -7.61 6.68 -8.83
C GLU A 52 -6.42 7.29 -9.57
N ALA A 53 -6.31 8.63 -9.57
CA ALA A 53 -5.19 9.34 -10.18
C ALA A 53 -3.85 9.03 -9.50
N GLU A 54 -3.84 8.97 -8.16
CA GLU A 54 -2.65 8.58 -7.39
C GLU A 54 -2.28 7.11 -7.64
N VAL A 55 -3.28 6.21 -7.71
CA VAL A 55 -3.04 4.80 -8.03
C VAL A 55 -2.38 4.64 -9.39
N ALA A 56 -2.84 5.35 -10.42
CA ALA A 56 -2.23 5.31 -11.74
C ALA A 56 -0.76 5.77 -11.69
N GLN A 57 -0.46 6.82 -10.93
CA GLN A 57 0.91 7.32 -10.75
C GLN A 57 1.79 6.31 -9.99
N PHE A 58 1.28 5.67 -8.93
CA PHE A 58 2.02 4.63 -8.21
C PHE A 58 2.27 3.38 -9.06
N LEU A 59 1.30 2.98 -9.90
CA LEU A 59 1.48 1.85 -10.81
C LEU A 59 2.52 2.16 -11.89
N GLN A 60 2.57 3.39 -12.41
CA GLN A 60 3.63 3.82 -13.32
C GLN A 60 5.01 3.77 -12.64
N LEU A 61 5.09 4.18 -11.38
CA LEU A 61 6.31 4.04 -10.57
C LEU A 61 6.69 2.56 -10.37
N ALA A 62 5.70 1.67 -10.20
CA ALA A 62 5.93 0.23 -9.98
C ALA A 62 6.50 -0.44 -11.22
N GLN A 63 6.02 -0.03 -12.40
CA GLN A 63 6.54 -0.49 -13.69
C GLN A 63 7.99 -0.05 -13.91
N GLY A 64 8.35 1.16 -13.47
CA GLY A 64 9.75 1.64 -13.49
C GLY A 64 10.65 0.97 -12.44
N ALA A 65 10.08 0.50 -11.32
CA ALA A 65 10.82 -0.14 -10.24
C ALA A 65 11.18 -1.61 -10.51
N GLN A 66 10.45 -2.29 -11.42
CA GLN A 66 10.80 -3.65 -11.87
C GLN A 66 11.87 -3.68 -12.99
N GLN A 67 12.34 -2.53 -13.47
CA GLN A 67 13.47 -2.45 -14.39
C GLN A 67 14.77 -2.15 -13.62
N GLY A 68 15.21 -3.12 -12.83
CA GLY A 68 16.62 -3.26 -12.45
C GLY A 68 17.23 -4.41 -13.25
N PRO A 69 18.50 -4.32 -13.71
CA PRO A 69 19.16 -5.33 -14.54
C PRO A 69 19.25 -6.71 -13.88
#